data_AF-A0A3D9CU01-F1
#
_entry.id   AF-A0A3D9CU01-F1
#
_cell.length_a   1.000
_cell.length_b   1.000
_cell.length_c   1.000
_cell.angle_alpha   90.00
_cell.angle_beta   90.00
_cell.angle_gamma   90.00
#
_symmetry.space_group_name_H-M   'P 1'
#
loop_
_entity.id
_entity.type
_entity.pdbx_description
1 polymer ?
#
loop_
_entity_poly.entity_id
_entity_poly.type
_entity_poly.pdbx_seq_one_letter_code
_entity_poly.pdbx_strand_id
1 'polypeptide(L)' 'MSTAELKSDIIKRIQNIKDSYIIDEIKQLLDFELDNGIFQLSAAQKQRLIEAESDNVLSEEEANNDIEKWLNEK' A
#
# COMPACT_ATOMS: atom_id res chain seq x y z
N MET A 1 -6.15 -23.60 -27.75
CA MET A 1 -7.04 -22.71 -26.99
C MET A 1 -6.49 -21.31 -27.14
N SER A 2 -7.26 -20.39 -27.72
CA SER A 2 -6.85 -19.01 -27.90
C SER A 2 -7.05 -18.20 -26.62
N THR A 3 -6.33 -17.08 -26.48
CA THR A 3 -6.49 -16.17 -25.35
C THR A 3 -7.93 -15.65 -25.21
N ALA A 4 -8.64 -15.48 -26.34
CA ALA A 4 -10.04 -15.07 -26.33
C ALA A 4 -10.98 -16.15 -25.76
N GLU A 5 -10.74 -17.42 -26.11
CA GLU A 5 -11.49 -18.57 -25.57
C GLU A 5 -11.26 -18.70 -24.06
N LEU A 6 -10.02 -18.53 -23.61
CA LEU A 6 -9.67 -18.59 -22.19
C LEU A 6 -10.38 -17.49 -21.38
N LYS A 7 -10.39 -16.25 -21.90
CA LYS A 7 -11.11 -15.13 -21.27
C LYS A 7 -12.61 -15.41 -21.15
N SER A 8 -13.22 -15.95 -22.20
CA SER A 8 -14.64 -16.30 -22.20
C SER A 8 -14.96 -17.39 -21.18
N ASP A 9 -14.10 -18.40 -21.04
CA ASP A 9 -14.27 -19.47 -20.05
C ASP A 9 -14.19 -18.95 -18.61
N ILE A 10 -13.23 -18.05 -18.31
CA ILE A 10 -13.08 -17.45 -16.99
C ILE A 10 -14.32 -16.62 -16.61
N ILE A 11 -14.86 -15.81 -17.53
CA ILE A 11 -16.07 -15.02 -17.28
C ILE A 11 -17.24 -15.94 -16.92
N LYS A 12 -17.42 -17.05 -17.66
CA LYS A 12 -18.48 -18.03 -17.38
C LYS A 12 -18.30 -18.68 -16.01
N ARG A 13 -17.07 -18.97 -15.59
CA ARG A 13 -16.80 -19.52 -14.25
C ARG A 13 -17.18 -18.52 -13.17
N ILE A 14 -16.80 -17.25 -13.32
CA ILE A 14 -17.14 -16.18 -12.37
C ILE A 14 -18.66 -16.03 -12.25
N GLN A 15 -19.39 -16.04 -13.37
CA GLN A 15 -20.86 -15.94 -13.39
C GLN A 15 -21.58 -17.08 -12.64
N ASN A 16 -20.94 -18.24 -12.50
CA ASN A 16 -21.51 -19.40 -11.81
C ASN A 16 -21.18 -19.44 -10.30
N ILE A 17 -20.38 -18.50 -9.80
CA ILE A 17 -20.07 -18.39 -8.37
C ILE A 17 -21.31 -17.87 -7.64
N LYS A 18 -21.79 -18.63 -6.65
CA LYS A 18 -22.95 -18.26 -5.83
C LYS A 18 -22.58 -17.58 -4.52
N ASP A 19 -21.33 -17.72 -4.11
CA ASP A 19 -20.82 -17.13 -2.87
C ASP A 19 -20.47 -15.65 -3.11
N SER A 20 -21.23 -14.76 -2.47
CA SER A 20 -21.01 -13.32 -2.53
C SER A 20 -19.63 -12.90 -2.01
N TYR A 21 -19.09 -13.60 -1.02
CA TYR A 21 -17.78 -13.25 -0.46
C TYR A 21 -16.67 -13.44 -1.50
N ILE A 22 -16.73 -14.55 -2.26
CA ILE A 22 -15.76 -14.81 -3.34
C ILE A 22 -15.88 -13.76 -4.46
N ILE A 23 -17.12 -13.31 -4.77
CA ILE A 23 -17.34 -12.23 -5.75
C ILE A 23 -16.72 -10.92 -5.27
N ASP A 24 -16.86 -10.59 -3.99
CA ASP A 24 -16.29 -9.37 -3.41
C ASP A 24 -14.77 -9.38 -3.44
N GLU A 25 -14.13 -10.51 -3.13
CA GLU A 25 -12.67 -10.68 -3.22
C GLU A 25 -12.16 -10.54 -4.67
N ILE A 26 -12.84 -11.16 -5.65
CA ILE A 26 -12.52 -11.00 -7.07
C ILE A 26 -12.64 -9.53 -7.49
N LYS A 27 -13.66 -8.83 -6.99
CA LYS A 27 -13.86 -7.42 -7.28
C LYS A 27 -12.74 -6.56 -6.71
N GLN A 28 -12.33 -6.77 -5.46
CA GLN A 28 -11.20 -6.04 -4.86
C GLN A 28 -9.90 -6.24 -5.65
N LEU A 29 -9.63 -7.47 -6.08
CA LEU A 29 -8.45 -7.76 -6.90
C LEU A 29 -8.51 -7.03 -8.25
N LEU A 30 -9.67 -7.02 -8.91
CA LEU A 30 -9.84 -6.29 -10.17
C LEU A 30 -9.74 -4.78 -9.97
N ASP A 31 -10.31 -4.24 -8.90
CA ASP A 31 -10.22 -2.82 -8.56
C ASP A 31 -8.76 -2.41 -8.34
N PHE A 32 -7.94 -3.27 -7.72
CA PHE A 32 -6.51 -3.06 -7.54
C PHE A 32 -5.73 -3.10 -8.87
N GLU A 33 -5.91 -4.15 -9.67
CA GLU A 33 -5.18 -4.33 -10.95
C GLU A 33 -5.58 -3.29 -12.01
N LEU A 34 -6.83 -2.81 -11.95
CA LEU A 34 -7.36 -1.78 -12.85
C LEU A 34 -7.18 -0.37 -12.30
N ASP A 35 -6.66 -0.22 -11.09
CA ASP A 35 -6.29 1.08 -10.55
C ASP A 35 -5.10 1.63 -11.36
N ASN A 36 -5.44 2.43 -12.36
CA ASN A 36 -4.49 3.20 -13.16
C ASN A 36 -4.23 4.58 -12.51
N GLY A 37 -4.65 4.77 -11.26
CA GLY A 37 -4.36 5.96 -10.48
C GLY A 37 -2.85 6.19 -10.43
N ILE A 38 -2.42 7.39 -10.82
CA ILE A 38 -1.07 7.85 -10.50
C ILE A 38 -0.99 7.82 -8.98
N PHE A 39 -0.07 7.04 -8.40
CA PHE A 39 0.19 7.08 -6.97
C PHE A 39 0.56 8.51 -6.58
N GLN A 40 -0.42 9.25 -6.09
CA GLN A 40 -0.24 10.62 -5.64
C GLN A 40 -0.15 10.61 -4.13
N LEU A 41 0.84 11.35 -3.64
CA LEU A 41 0.94 11.62 -2.21
C LEU A 41 -0.34 12.28 -1.73
N SER A 42 -0.87 11.78 -0.61
CA SER A 42 -1.95 12.45 0.11
C SER A 42 -1.48 13.84 0.57
N ALA A 43 -2.43 14.72 0.89
CA ALA A 43 -2.08 16.05 1.40
C ALA A 43 -1.20 15.97 2.65
N ALA A 44 -1.46 15.01 3.54
CA ALA A 44 -0.65 14.77 4.73
C ALA A 44 0.78 14.30 4.39
N GLN A 45 0.94 13.42 3.41
CA GLN A 45 2.26 12.96 2.97
C GLN A 45 3.06 14.08 2.30
N LYS A 46 2.42 14.92 1.48
CA LYS A 46 3.05 16.10 0.89
C LYS A 46 3.52 17.08 1.96
N GLN A 47 2.67 17.34 2.94
CA GLN A 47 2.99 18.23 4.06
C GLN A 47 4.18 17.70 4.88
N ARG A 48 4.22 16.39 5.18
CA ARG A 48 5.33 15.80 5.92
C ARG A 48 6.66 15.88 5.17
N LEU A 49 6.66 15.78 3.84
CA LEU A 49 7.88 15.95 3.03
C LEU A 49 8.42 17.39 3.09
N ILE A 50 7.53 18.38 3.09
CA ILE A 50 7.92 19.79 3.24
C ILE A 50 8.54 20.02 4.62
N GLU A 51 7.93 19.46 5.67
CA GLU A 51 8.46 19.56 7.03
C GLU A 51 9.82 18.86 7.17
N ALA A 52 9.98 17.69 6.56
CA ALA A 52 11.22 16.92 6.59
C ALA A 52 12.43 17.65 5.99
N GLU A 53 12.22 18.61 5.07
CA GLU A 53 13.31 19.46 4.56
C GLU A 53 13.93 20.33 5.66
N SER A 54 13.12 20.71 6.65
CA SER A 54 13.51 21.52 7.80
C SER A 54 13.71 20.73 9.09
N ASP A 55 13.59 19.39 9.03
CA ASP A 55 13.79 18.55 10.20
C ASP A 55 15.25 18.62 10.64
N ASN A 56 15.45 18.72 11.96
CA ASN A 56 16.77 18.57 12.54
C ASN A 56 17.21 17.12 12.39
N VAL A 57 18.41 16.91 11.83
CA VAL A 57 19.05 15.61 11.79
C VAL A 57 19.91 15.42 13.03
N LEU A 58 19.92 14.19 13.55
CA LEU A 58 20.85 13.76 14.58
C LEU A 58 21.90 12.88 13.92
N SER A 59 23.17 13.07 14.30
CA SER A 59 24.19 12.10 14.01
C SER A 59 23.92 10.80 14.78
N GLU A 60 24.48 9.71 14.27
CA GLU A 60 24.41 8.40 14.94
C GLU A 60 24.95 8.48 16.38
N GLU A 61 26.03 9.24 16.59
CA GLU A 61 26.63 9.44 17.92
C GLU A 61 25.70 10.21 18.87
N GLU A 62 25.06 11.29 18.39
CA GLU A 62 24.07 12.05 19.19
C GLU A 62 22.86 11.20 19.55
N ALA A 63 22.32 10.44 18.58
CA ALA A 63 21.20 9.56 18.80
C ALA A 63 21.52 8.45 19.81
N ASN A 64 22.71 7.83 19.70
CA ASN A 64 23.15 6.79 20.64
C ASN A 64 23.34 7.35 22.05
N ASN A 65 23.95 8.53 22.19
CA ASN A 65 24.13 9.19 23.49
C ASN A 65 22.79 9.52 24.16
N ASP A 66 21.79 9.98 23.40
CA ASP A 66 20.46 10.27 23.95
C ASP A 66 19.71 9.01 24.38
N ILE A 67 19.84 7.92 23.61
CA ILE A 67 19.30 6.61 23.98
C ILE A 67 19.96 6.08 25.27
N GLU A 68 21.29 6.17 25.39
CA GLU A 68 22.01 5.73 26.58
C GLU A 68 21.60 6.53 27.83
N LYS A 69 21.44 7.86 27.72
CA LYS A 69 20.93 8.68 28.83
C LYS A 69 19.53 8.25 29.25
N TRP A 70 18.62 8.06 28.30
CA TRP A 70 17.26 7.63 28.58
C TRP A 70 17.20 6.25 29.26
N LEU A 71 18.07 5.32 28.87
CA LEU A 71 18.15 3.99 29.48
C LEU A 71 18.72 4.02 30.90
N ASN A 72 19.65 4.95 31.20
CA ASN A 72 20.27 5.11 32.52
C ASN A 72 19.42 5.93 33.51
N GLU A 73 18.39 6.65 33.04
CA GLU A 73 17.42 7.36 33.87
C GLU A 73 16.29 6.46 34.42
N LYS A 74 16.27 5.17 34.04
CA LYS A 74 15.40 4.12 34.59
C LYS A 74 16.09 3.29 35.67
#